data_AF-A0A939F072-F1
#
_entry.id   AF-A0A939F072-F1
#
_cell.length_a   1.000
_cell.length_b   1.000
_cell.length_c   1.000
_cell.angle_alpha   90.00
_cell.angle_beta   90.00
_cell.angle_gamma   90.00
#
_symmetry.space_group_name_H-M   'P 1'
#
loop_
_entity.id
_entity.type
_entity.pdbx_description
1 polymer ?
#
loop_
_entity_poly.entity_id
_entity_poly.type
_entity_poly.pdbx_seq_one_letter_code
_entity_poly.pdbx_strand_id
1 'polypeptide(L)'
;MALLSSRKLLLALYLCGASGLASCEARQPPVVTQTKPAKPQPAPAAAPQPVAPKAACTLINDTLAGQPFGTEPTVEELLRTGAKVLSRKPFANLHEANQMDTILMVSHQGNSFEFYRTPDKDLLRQAVITNFQPAYGQRLRATLNESARQSGGPCGQLRLRDTERANTISATFTAGQPSQARVQPYWD
;
A
#
# COMPACT_ATOMS: atom_id res chain seq x y z
N MET A 1 -12.84 3.72 45.25
CA MET A 1 -13.57 4.76 46.01
C MET A 1 -13.42 6.06 45.24
N ALA A 2 -14.55 6.63 44.81
CA ALA A 2 -14.75 7.89 44.05
C ALA A 2 -14.13 8.00 42.63
N LEU A 3 -14.75 8.59 41.60
CA LEU A 3 -16.12 8.78 41.11
C LEU A 3 -16.01 9.82 39.95
N LEU A 4 -16.92 9.74 38.96
CA LEU A 4 -17.43 10.85 38.12
C LEU A 4 -16.48 11.41 37.02
N SER A 5 -16.90 11.82 35.80
CA SER A 5 -18.22 12.02 35.18
C SER A 5 -18.02 12.59 33.75
N SER A 6 -18.84 12.14 32.78
CA SER A 6 -19.66 12.91 31.80
C SER A 6 -19.06 14.13 31.02
N ARG A 7 -19.48 14.55 29.81
CA ARG A 7 -20.73 14.40 29.01
C ARG A 7 -20.61 15.18 27.67
N LYS A 8 -21.52 14.87 26.72
CA LYS A 8 -22.15 15.72 25.66
C LYS A 8 -21.31 16.01 24.40
N LEU A 9 -21.65 15.54 23.19
CA LEU A 9 -22.89 15.66 22.37
C LEU A 9 -23.30 17.11 22.10
N LEU A 10 -23.21 17.54 20.84
CA LEU A 10 -24.06 18.57 20.24
C LEU A 10 -24.04 18.44 18.71
N LEU A 11 -25.15 17.93 18.17
CA LEU A 11 -25.62 18.16 16.80
C LEU A 11 -26.03 19.64 16.65
N ALA A 12 -25.86 20.20 15.45
CA ALA A 12 -26.64 21.33 14.99
C ALA A 12 -26.95 21.19 13.48
N LEU A 13 -28.20 20.80 13.19
CA LEU A 13 -28.93 21.06 11.94
C LEU A 13 -29.33 22.53 11.89
N TYR A 14 -29.39 23.15 10.71
CA TYR A 14 -30.36 24.22 10.36
C TYR A 14 -30.46 24.27 8.81
N LEU A 15 -31.55 23.80 8.20
CA LEU A 15 -32.73 24.53 7.68
C LEU A 15 -32.42 25.46 6.48
N CYS A 16 -33.21 25.70 5.43
CA CYS A 16 -34.50 25.30 4.84
C CYS A 16 -35.04 26.58 4.13
N GLY A 17 -35.76 26.44 3.00
CA GLY A 17 -36.58 27.50 2.40
C GLY A 17 -35.86 28.34 1.32
N ALA A 18 -36.48 28.81 0.25
CA ALA A 18 -37.90 28.98 -0.01
C ALA A 18 -38.24 28.94 -1.51
N SER A 19 -39.42 28.41 -1.80
CA SER A 19 -40.14 28.51 -3.07
C SER A 19 -40.77 29.91 -3.20
N GLY A 20 -40.68 30.51 -4.39
CA GLY A 20 -41.37 31.76 -4.73
C GLY A 20 -42.14 31.61 -6.04
N LEU A 21 -43.47 31.69 -5.94
CA LEU A 21 -44.46 31.74 -7.03
C LEU A 21 -44.76 33.21 -7.38
N ALA A 22 -44.91 33.52 -8.68
CA ALA A 22 -45.78 34.57 -9.26
C ALA A 22 -45.66 34.48 -10.80
N SER A 23 -46.65 33.97 -11.56
CA SER A 23 -47.90 34.60 -12.03
C SER A 23 -47.71 35.64 -13.16
N CYS A 24 -48.18 35.31 -14.38
CA CYS A 24 -49.08 36.10 -15.24
C CYS A 24 -49.06 35.63 -16.71
N GLU A 25 -50.10 34.88 -17.07
CA GLU A 25 -51.02 35.09 -18.20
C GLU A 25 -50.54 35.78 -19.51
N ALA A 26 -50.63 35.05 -20.63
CA ALA A 26 -51.27 35.52 -21.87
C ALA A 26 -51.45 34.35 -22.85
N ARG A 27 -52.68 34.21 -23.35
CA ARG A 27 -53.16 33.14 -24.23
C ARG A 27 -52.92 33.54 -25.69
N GLN A 28 -52.17 32.75 -26.45
CA GLN A 28 -52.07 32.86 -27.92
C GLN A 28 -52.35 31.50 -28.60
N PRO A 29 -53.04 31.50 -29.76
CA PRO A 29 -53.59 30.29 -30.40
C PRO A 29 -52.52 29.38 -31.05
N PRO A 30 -52.84 28.11 -31.33
CA PRO A 30 -51.84 27.06 -31.54
C PRO A 30 -51.19 27.14 -32.92
N VAL A 31 -49.86 27.28 -32.94
CA VAL A 31 -49.06 26.99 -34.12
C VAL A 31 -48.82 25.47 -34.15
N VAL A 32 -49.50 24.78 -35.06
CA VAL A 32 -49.24 23.38 -35.38
C VAL A 32 -47.83 23.29 -35.94
N THR A 33 -46.88 22.98 -35.07
CA THR A 33 -45.49 22.74 -35.45
C THR A 33 -45.35 21.23 -35.65
N GLN A 34 -45.07 20.81 -36.89
CA GLN A 34 -44.80 19.42 -37.24
C GLN A 34 -43.71 18.85 -36.33
N THR A 35 -44.05 17.81 -35.57
CA THR A 35 -43.15 17.08 -34.68
C THR A 35 -42.11 16.36 -35.53
N LYS A 36 -40.89 16.89 -35.58
CA LYS A 36 -39.71 16.17 -36.06
C LYS A 36 -39.51 14.94 -35.18
N PRO A 37 -39.26 13.73 -35.74
CA PRO A 37 -39.03 12.54 -34.93
C PRO A 37 -37.84 12.78 -34.00
N ALA A 38 -38.08 12.64 -32.69
CA ALA A 38 -37.02 12.67 -31.69
C ALA A 38 -36.06 11.50 -31.98
N LYS A 39 -34.78 11.82 -32.24
CA LYS A 39 -33.74 10.80 -32.33
C LYS A 39 -33.70 10.03 -31.00
N PRO A 40 -33.56 8.69 -31.02
CA PRO A 40 -33.39 7.90 -29.81
C PRO A 40 -32.18 8.42 -29.03
N GLN A 41 -32.42 8.82 -27.79
CA GLN A 41 -31.37 9.20 -26.86
C GLN A 41 -30.62 7.92 -26.46
N PRO A 42 -29.28 7.83 -26.66
CA PRO A 42 -28.53 6.67 -26.24
C PRO A 42 -28.70 6.44 -24.74
N ALA A 43 -29.04 5.22 -24.35
CA ALA A 43 -29.12 4.83 -22.94
C ALA A 43 -27.79 5.17 -22.24
N PRO A 44 -27.81 5.70 -21.01
CA PRO A 44 -26.60 5.96 -20.24
C PRO A 44 -25.77 4.68 -20.15
N ALA A 45 -24.48 4.76 -20.48
CA ALA A 45 -23.56 3.65 -20.32
C ALA A 45 -23.62 3.15 -18.87
N ALA A 46 -23.85 1.85 -18.70
CA ALA A 46 -23.87 1.22 -17.39
C ALA A 46 -22.57 1.55 -16.65
N ALA A 47 -22.68 1.96 -15.38
CA ALA A 47 -21.51 2.24 -14.55
C ALA A 47 -20.60 1.00 -14.53
N PRO A 48 -19.27 1.17 -14.73
CA PRO A 48 -18.34 0.04 -14.73
C PRO A 48 -18.45 -0.71 -13.40
N GLN A 49 -18.77 -1.99 -13.47
CA GLN A 49 -18.83 -2.85 -12.30
C GLN A 49 -17.43 -2.97 -11.67
N PRO A 50 -17.31 -2.97 -10.33
CA PRO A 50 -16.03 -3.17 -9.66
C PRO A 50 -15.45 -4.53 -10.08
N VAL A 51 -14.30 -4.50 -10.77
CA VAL A 51 -13.59 -5.72 -11.13
C VAL A 51 -13.09 -6.37 -9.84
N ALA A 52 -13.51 -7.62 -9.61
CA ALA A 52 -13.04 -8.38 -8.46
C ALA A 52 -11.51 -8.54 -8.54
N PRO A 53 -10.79 -8.38 -7.41
CA PRO A 53 -9.34 -8.47 -7.42
C PRO A 53 -8.87 -9.87 -7.83
N LYS A 54 -7.81 -9.92 -8.64
CA LYS A 54 -7.16 -11.19 -9.00
C LYS A 54 -6.64 -11.87 -7.73
N ALA A 55 -6.69 -13.20 -7.64
CA ALA A 55 -6.19 -13.90 -6.46
C ALA A 55 -4.68 -13.65 -6.25
N ALA A 56 -3.89 -13.77 -7.32
CA ALA A 56 -2.45 -13.54 -7.31
C ALA A 56 -1.96 -12.90 -8.62
N CYS A 57 -0.96 -12.04 -8.52
CA CYS A 57 -0.22 -11.45 -9.63
C CYS A 57 1.27 -11.70 -9.48
N THR A 58 1.96 -11.90 -10.60
CA THR A 58 3.43 -11.91 -10.65
C THR A 58 3.89 -10.87 -11.66
N LEU A 59 4.86 -10.06 -11.26
CA LEU A 59 5.49 -9.04 -12.07
C LEU A 59 7.01 -9.22 -12.03
N ILE A 60 7.64 -9.16 -13.19
CA ILE A 60 9.10 -9.01 -13.31
C ILE A 60 9.36 -7.55 -13.62
N ASN A 61 10.07 -6.86 -12.72
CA ASN A 61 10.43 -5.45 -12.89
C ASN A 61 11.68 -5.18 -12.06
N ASP A 62 12.83 -5.16 -12.72
CA ASP A 62 14.15 -5.05 -12.08
C ASP A 62 14.33 -3.70 -11.36
N THR A 63 13.66 -2.63 -11.82
CA THR A 63 13.71 -1.32 -11.15
C THR A 63 12.99 -1.34 -9.81
N LEU A 64 11.72 -1.76 -9.78
CA LEU A 64 10.91 -1.79 -8.56
C LEU A 64 11.38 -2.89 -7.60
N ALA A 65 11.82 -4.03 -8.14
CA ALA A 65 12.28 -5.17 -7.36
C ALA A 65 13.73 -5.01 -6.87
N GLY A 66 14.56 -4.26 -7.60
CA GLY A 66 15.97 -4.06 -7.28
C GLY A 66 16.19 -3.19 -6.05
N GLN A 67 15.34 -2.18 -5.85
CA GLN A 67 15.39 -1.30 -4.67
C GLN A 67 13.98 -1.05 -4.12
N PRO A 68 13.34 -2.06 -3.50
CA PRO A 68 11.95 -1.95 -3.11
C PRO A 68 11.72 -0.94 -1.98
N PHE A 69 12.77 -0.66 -1.20
CA PHE A 69 12.80 0.37 -0.18
C PHE A 69 13.37 1.71 -0.68
N GLY A 70 13.81 1.83 -1.94
CA GLY A 70 14.77 2.86 -2.34
C GLY A 70 16.07 2.65 -1.55
N THR A 71 16.39 3.54 -0.62
CA THR A 71 17.46 3.32 0.36
C THR A 71 17.06 2.23 1.36
N GLU A 72 17.89 1.18 1.43
CA GLU A 72 17.72 0.06 2.35
C GLU A 72 17.88 0.51 3.81
N PRO A 73 16.98 0.10 4.73
CA PRO A 73 17.10 0.45 6.14
C PRO A 73 18.29 -0.26 6.78
N THR A 74 19.18 0.51 7.42
CA THR A 74 20.37 -0.04 8.09
C THR A 74 20.07 -0.42 9.54
N VAL A 75 20.89 -1.30 10.11
CA VAL A 75 20.79 -1.67 11.53
C VAL A 75 20.92 -0.43 12.42
N GLU A 76 21.89 0.44 12.14
CA GLU A 76 22.11 1.67 12.89
C GLU A 76 20.89 2.60 12.85
N GLU A 77 20.32 2.83 11.66
CA GLU A 77 19.14 3.68 11.51
C GLU A 77 17.94 3.12 12.27
N LEU A 78 17.71 1.81 12.18
CA LEU A 78 16.64 1.13 12.90
C LEU A 78 16.83 1.27 14.41
N LEU A 79 18.02 1.00 14.94
CA LEU A 79 18.29 1.10 16.38
C LEU A 79 18.15 2.55 16.88
N ARG A 80 18.67 3.52 16.13
CA ARG A 80 18.54 4.95 16.43
C ARG A 80 17.06 5.40 16.48
N THR A 81 16.18 4.77 15.72
CA THR A 81 14.74 5.07 15.68
C THR A 81 13.90 4.21 16.64
N GLY A 82 14.55 3.45 17.53
CA GLY A 82 13.90 2.72 18.61
C GLY A 82 13.64 1.24 18.32
N ALA A 83 14.31 0.67 17.33
CA ALA A 83 14.26 -0.77 17.11
C ALA A 83 14.92 -1.56 18.26
N LYS A 84 14.48 -2.80 18.44
CA LYS A 84 15.00 -3.72 19.45
C LYS A 84 15.68 -4.90 18.78
N VAL A 85 16.88 -5.25 19.25
CA VAL A 85 17.52 -6.51 18.88
C VAL A 85 16.77 -7.66 19.54
N LEU A 86 16.30 -8.61 18.72
CA LEU A 86 15.62 -9.82 19.18
C LEU A 86 16.59 -10.96 19.43
N SER A 87 17.58 -11.14 18.55
CA SER A 87 18.60 -12.17 18.72
C SER A 87 19.89 -11.82 17.98
N ARG A 88 20.99 -12.42 18.45
CA ARG A 88 22.32 -12.41 17.84
C ARG A 88 22.79 -13.85 17.82
N LYS A 89 23.04 -14.40 16.64
CA LYS A 89 23.51 -15.78 16.49
C LYS A 89 24.84 -15.79 15.75
N PRO A 90 25.90 -16.42 16.30
CA PRO A 90 27.14 -16.60 15.57
C PRO A 90 26.91 -17.45 14.33
N PHE A 91 27.58 -17.13 13.23
CA PHE A 91 27.50 -17.83 11.96
C PHE A 91 28.89 -17.92 11.34
N ALA A 92 29.36 -19.12 11.05
CA ALA A 92 30.65 -19.29 10.39
C ALA A 92 30.56 -18.79 8.94
N ASN A 93 31.45 -17.88 8.55
CA ASN A 93 31.48 -17.36 7.18
C ASN A 93 31.85 -18.50 6.21
N LEU A 94 31.15 -18.56 5.08
CA LEU A 94 31.33 -19.64 4.08
C LEU A 94 32.48 -19.38 3.10
N HIS A 95 33.01 -18.16 3.07
CA HIS A 95 34.03 -17.68 2.13
C HIS A 95 35.35 -17.29 2.80
N GLU A 96 35.33 -16.93 4.09
CA GLU A 96 36.49 -16.51 4.87
C GLU A 96 36.75 -17.47 6.02
N ALA A 97 37.87 -18.21 5.92
CA ALA A 97 38.24 -19.20 6.92
C ALA A 97 38.49 -18.54 8.29
N ASN A 98 37.95 -19.16 9.34
CA ASN A 98 38.01 -18.69 10.73
C ASN A 98 37.27 -17.38 11.03
N GLN A 99 36.51 -16.84 10.08
CA GLN A 99 35.64 -15.71 10.35
C GLN A 99 34.29 -16.16 10.92
N MET A 100 33.91 -15.52 12.02
CA MET A 100 32.61 -15.71 12.67
C MET A 100 31.78 -14.43 12.50
N ASP A 101 30.82 -14.51 11.61
CA ASP A 101 29.82 -13.47 11.36
C ASP A 101 28.64 -13.60 12.32
N THR A 102 27.65 -12.70 12.21
CA THR A 102 26.47 -12.72 13.07
C THR A 102 25.18 -12.59 12.26
N ILE A 103 24.24 -13.49 12.50
CA ILE A 103 22.83 -13.27 12.12
C ILE A 103 22.18 -12.43 13.22
N LEU A 104 21.76 -11.22 12.86
CA LEU A 104 21.08 -10.28 13.75
C LEU A 104 19.60 -10.17 13.37
N MET A 105 18.72 -10.45 14.33
CA MET A 105 17.30 -10.18 14.17
C MET A 105 16.92 -8.89 14.90
N VAL A 106 16.22 -8.00 14.22
CA VAL A 106 15.79 -6.70 14.74
C VAL A 106 14.28 -6.54 14.56
N SER A 107 13.60 -5.98 15.54
CA SER A 107 12.18 -5.59 15.46
C SER A 107 12.02 -4.09 15.55
N HIS A 108 11.15 -3.53 14.71
CA HIS A 108 10.87 -2.09 14.71
C HIS A 108 9.40 -1.83 14.37
N GLN A 109 8.66 -1.29 15.34
CA GLN A 109 7.26 -0.89 15.18
C GLN A 109 6.35 -1.97 14.55
N GLY A 110 6.51 -3.24 14.96
CA GLY A 110 5.75 -4.38 14.44
C GLY A 110 6.35 -5.07 13.22
N ASN A 111 7.39 -4.49 12.61
CA ASN A 111 8.15 -5.09 11.51
C ASN A 111 9.35 -5.87 12.04
N SER A 112 9.87 -6.81 11.25
CA SER A 112 11.05 -7.60 11.59
C SER A 112 12.07 -7.65 10.46
N PHE A 113 13.34 -7.61 10.80
CA PHE A 113 14.47 -7.63 9.89
C PHE A 113 15.48 -8.69 10.33
N GLU A 114 16.04 -9.40 9.37
CA GLU A 114 17.18 -10.29 9.55
C GLU A 114 18.35 -9.74 8.76
N PHE A 115 19.45 -9.48 9.45
CA PHE A 115 20.70 -9.00 8.86
C PHE A 115 21.80 -10.05 9.01
N TYR A 116 22.60 -10.19 7.96
CA TYR A 116 23.91 -10.82 8.01
C TYR A 116 24.94 -9.73 8.34
N ARG A 117 25.64 -9.85 9.46
CA ARG A 117 26.67 -8.88 9.87
C ARG A 117 28.05 -9.48 9.68
N THR A 118 28.85 -8.85 8.84
CA THR A 118 30.29 -9.07 8.75
C THR A 118 31.04 -8.02 9.57
N PRO A 119 32.37 -8.12 9.72
CA PRO A 119 33.17 -7.04 10.33
C PRO A 119 33.01 -5.69 9.61
N ASP A 120 32.77 -5.71 8.29
CA ASP A 120 32.76 -4.50 7.46
C ASP A 120 31.37 -3.92 7.22
N LYS A 121 30.32 -4.75 7.21
CA LYS A 121 28.98 -4.31 6.78
C LYS A 121 27.84 -5.17 7.34
N ASP A 122 26.67 -4.55 7.35
CA ASP A 122 25.39 -5.18 7.64
C ASP A 122 24.59 -5.34 6.36
N LEU A 123 24.08 -6.54 6.10
CA LEU A 123 23.44 -6.91 4.85
C LEU A 123 22.06 -7.45 5.15
N LEU A 124 21.02 -6.86 4.56
CA LEU A 124 19.66 -7.33 4.76
C LEU A 124 19.46 -8.69 4.06
N ARG A 125 19.13 -9.72 4.84
CA ARG A 125 18.72 -11.04 4.30
C ARG A 125 17.23 -11.13 4.10
N GLN A 126 16.47 -10.53 5.01
CA GLN A 126 15.02 -10.58 4.97
C GLN A 126 14.40 -9.42 5.74
N ALA A 127 13.33 -8.84 5.20
CA ALA A 127 12.43 -7.97 5.94
C ALA A 127 10.99 -8.49 5.83
N VAL A 128 10.28 -8.49 6.95
CA VAL A 128 8.83 -8.72 7.01
C VAL A 128 8.17 -7.44 7.53
N ILE A 129 7.37 -6.83 6.67
CA ILE A 129 6.72 -5.54 6.90
C ILE A 129 5.22 -5.78 7.06
N THR A 130 4.69 -5.39 8.21
CA THR A 130 3.25 -5.43 8.56
C THR A 130 2.75 -4.04 8.94
N ASN A 131 3.65 -3.14 9.33
CA ASN A 131 3.37 -1.74 9.58
C ASN A 131 4.15 -0.88 8.58
N PHE A 132 3.41 -0.25 7.66
CA PHE A 132 3.93 0.60 6.59
C PHE A 132 4.00 2.09 6.96
N GLN A 133 3.78 2.47 8.22
CA GLN A 133 3.91 3.86 8.67
C GLN A 133 5.35 4.41 8.67
N PRO A 134 6.40 3.64 9.06
CA PRO A 134 7.78 4.12 8.99
C PRO A 134 8.20 4.49 7.57
N ALA A 135 9.20 5.35 7.43
CA ALA A 135 9.64 5.85 6.12
C ALA A 135 10.00 4.73 5.11
N TYR A 136 10.72 3.69 5.54
CA TYR A 136 10.98 2.51 4.69
C TYR A 136 9.69 1.79 4.29
N GLY A 137 8.70 1.74 5.19
CA GLY A 137 7.41 1.12 4.95
C GLY A 137 6.57 1.92 3.96
N GLN A 138 6.60 3.24 4.04
CA GLN A 138 5.92 4.11 3.08
C GLN A 138 6.50 3.96 1.67
N ARG A 139 7.84 3.91 1.55
CA ARG A 139 8.52 3.65 0.28
C ARG A 139 8.15 2.29 -0.30
N LEU A 140 8.19 1.24 0.52
CA LEU A 140 7.75 -0.10 0.09
C LEU A 140 6.28 -0.12 -0.35
N ARG A 141 5.40 0.56 0.38
CA ARG A 141 3.98 0.69 0.00
C ARG A 141 3.84 1.35 -1.38
N ALA A 142 4.59 2.41 -1.66
CA ALA A 142 4.57 3.06 -2.96
C ALA A 142 5.01 2.11 -4.07
N THR A 143 6.11 1.38 -3.88
CA THR A 143 6.60 0.35 -4.80
C THR A 143 5.55 -0.74 -5.08
N LEU A 144 4.91 -1.25 -4.03
CA LEU A 144 3.90 -2.30 -4.14
C LEU A 144 2.63 -1.82 -4.85
N ASN A 145 2.17 -0.60 -4.52
CA ASN A 145 1.01 0.00 -5.17
C ASN A 145 1.27 0.25 -6.66
N GLU A 146 2.46 0.73 -7.00
CA GLU A 146 2.84 0.92 -8.40
C GLU A 146 2.93 -0.42 -9.15
N SER A 147 3.53 -1.43 -8.54
CA SER A 147 3.60 -2.79 -9.10
C SER A 147 2.21 -3.40 -9.32
N ALA A 148 1.26 -3.18 -8.40
CA ALA A 148 -0.11 -3.64 -8.54
C ALA A 148 -0.83 -2.95 -9.71
N ARG A 149 -0.61 -1.64 -9.91
CA ARG A 149 -1.14 -0.91 -11.09
C ARG A 149 -0.59 -1.50 -12.39
N GLN A 150 0.72 -1.73 -12.45
CA GLN A 150 1.38 -2.32 -13.63
C GLN A 150 0.91 -3.76 -13.92
N SER A 151 0.46 -4.48 -12.89
CA SER A 151 -0.11 -5.83 -13.03
C SER A 151 -1.57 -5.84 -13.54
N GLY A 152 -2.11 -4.67 -13.91
CA GLY A 152 -3.45 -4.51 -14.47
C GLY A 152 -4.57 -4.54 -13.43
N GLY A 153 -4.30 -4.07 -12.20
CA GLY A 153 -5.34 -3.86 -11.18
C GLY A 153 -5.09 -4.59 -9.84
N PRO A 154 -6.04 -4.47 -8.89
CA PRO A 154 -5.87 -4.98 -7.54
C PRO A 154 -5.76 -6.51 -7.55
N CYS A 155 -4.82 -7.03 -6.77
CA CYS A 155 -4.62 -8.45 -6.55
C CYS A 155 -4.48 -8.76 -5.06
N GLY A 156 -5.00 -9.90 -4.61
CA GLY A 156 -4.89 -10.33 -3.22
C GLY A 156 -3.45 -10.63 -2.82
N GLN A 157 -2.68 -11.20 -3.74
CA GLN A 157 -1.24 -11.44 -3.59
C GLN A 157 -0.47 -10.87 -4.77
N LEU A 158 0.69 -10.26 -4.48
CA LEU A 158 1.62 -9.76 -5.49
C LEU A 158 2.99 -10.38 -5.25
N ARG A 159 3.59 -10.93 -6.31
CA ARG A 159 4.99 -11.31 -6.32
C ARG A 159 5.72 -10.42 -7.32
N LEU A 160 6.77 -9.77 -6.85
CA LEU A 160 7.65 -8.92 -7.63
C LEU A 160 9.05 -9.56 -7.65
N ARG A 161 9.65 -9.67 -8.82
CA ARG A 161 10.95 -10.31 -9.04
C ARG A 161 11.88 -9.39 -9.82
N ASP A 162 13.14 -9.44 -9.43
CA ASP A 162 14.29 -8.89 -10.13
C ASP A 162 15.03 -10.06 -10.83
N THR A 163 15.44 -9.86 -12.07
CA THR A 163 16.26 -10.81 -12.84
C THR A 163 17.75 -10.50 -12.79
N GLU A 164 18.13 -9.26 -12.50
CA GLU A 164 19.52 -8.82 -12.39
C GLU A 164 20.10 -9.12 -11.01
N ARG A 165 19.35 -8.79 -9.94
CA ARG A 165 19.79 -8.96 -8.55
C ARG A 165 19.11 -10.12 -7.85
N ALA A 166 18.24 -10.86 -8.54
CA ALA A 166 17.49 -12.00 -8.01
C ALA A 166 16.65 -11.70 -6.73
N ASN A 167 16.37 -10.43 -6.45
CA ASN A 167 15.51 -10.00 -5.36
C ASN A 167 14.08 -10.55 -5.56
N THR A 168 13.49 -11.03 -4.46
CA THR A 168 12.08 -11.44 -4.45
C THR A 168 11.31 -10.67 -3.39
N ILE A 169 10.20 -10.07 -3.81
CA ILE A 169 9.24 -9.43 -2.94
C ILE A 169 7.91 -10.15 -3.08
N SER A 170 7.28 -10.47 -1.96
CA SER A 170 5.91 -10.99 -1.91
C SER A 170 5.07 -10.11 -0.99
N ALA A 171 3.84 -9.81 -1.39
CA ALA A 171 2.94 -8.97 -0.62
C ALA A 171 1.50 -9.50 -0.66
N THR A 172 0.77 -9.25 0.41
CA THR A 172 -0.66 -9.52 0.53
C THR A 172 -1.40 -8.20 0.66
N PHE A 173 -2.48 -8.05 -0.11
CA PHE A 173 -3.34 -6.87 -0.10
C PHE A 173 -4.66 -7.20 0.58
N THR A 174 -5.12 -6.30 1.44
CA THR A 174 -6.44 -6.34 2.07
C THR A 174 -7.15 -5.02 1.75
N ALA A 175 -8.40 -5.09 1.27
CA ALA A 175 -9.15 -3.90 0.84
C ALA A 175 -8.36 -2.99 -0.14
N GLY A 176 -7.59 -3.60 -1.05
CA GLY A 176 -6.79 -2.88 -2.05
C GLY A 176 -5.53 -2.20 -1.51
N GLN A 177 -5.14 -2.42 -0.25
CA GLN A 177 -3.93 -1.86 0.37
C GLN A 177 -2.97 -2.96 0.81
N PRO A 178 -1.63 -2.74 0.73
CA PRO A 178 -0.65 -3.67 1.28
C PRO A 178 -0.86 -3.86 2.80
N SER A 179 -1.03 -5.11 3.19
CA SER A 179 -1.24 -5.52 4.59
C SER A 179 -0.04 -6.26 5.18
N GLN A 180 0.68 -7.01 4.33
CA GLN A 180 1.95 -7.62 4.67
C GLN A 180 2.84 -7.64 3.43
N ALA A 181 4.14 -7.48 3.64
CA ALA A 181 5.15 -7.71 2.61
C ALA A 181 6.35 -8.45 3.20
N ARG A 182 6.96 -9.32 2.39
CA ARG A 182 8.23 -9.97 2.65
C ARG A 182 9.18 -9.61 1.52
N VAL A 183 10.33 -9.04 1.90
CA VAL A 183 11.42 -8.70 0.99
C VAL A 183 12.59 -9.63 1.28
N GLN A 184 13.09 -10.29 0.26
CA GLN A 184 14.22 -11.21 0.31
C GLN A 184 15.20 -10.79 -0.79
N PRO A 185 16.22 -10.00 -0.45
CA PRO A 185 17.34 -9.77 -1.34
C PRO A 185 18.03 -11.10 -1.63
N TYR A 186 18.58 -11.25 -2.83
CA TYR A 186 19.45 -12.39 -3.11
C TYR A 186 20.75 -12.24 -2.32
N TRP A 187 21.19 -13.35 -1.73
CA TRP A 187 22.47 -13.45 -1.03
C TRP A 187 23.04 -14.83 -1.31
N ASP A 188 24.17 -14.88 -2.01
CA ASP A 188 25.03 -16.05 -2.21
C ASP A 188 26.12 -16.17 -1.14
#